data_AF-A0A1W9M9U0-F1
#
_entry.id   AF-A0A1W9M9U0-F1
#
_cell.length_a   1.000
_cell.length_b   1.000
_cell.length_c   1.000
_cell.angle_alpha   90.00
_cell.angle_beta   90.00
_cell.angle_gamma   90.00
#
_symmetry.space_group_name_H-M   'P 1'
#
loop_
_entity.id
_entity.type
_entity.pdbx_description
1 polymer ?
#
loop_
_entity_poly.entity_id
_entity_poly.type
_entity_poly.pdbx_seq_one_letter_code
_entity_poly.pdbx_strand_id
1 'polypeptide(L)'
;MRLPRPRNVLFACVALAVVVLAVFLVGTVTAARYYTRHTILPDTRQAQYPLQLTALSPRQLEILLKVEDPRFFVHGGVDFSTPGAGIT
;
A
#
# COMPACT_ATOMS: atom_id res chain seq x y z
N MET A 1 21.62 32.47 -26.83
CA MET A 1 20.81 31.70 -25.86
C MET A 1 20.38 32.62 -24.73
N ARG A 2 19.09 32.85 -24.51
CA ARG A 2 18.60 33.56 -23.31
C ARG A 2 18.52 32.57 -22.15
N LEU A 3 19.24 32.83 -21.07
CA LEU A 3 19.19 32.00 -19.87
C LEU A 3 17.77 32.04 -19.28
N PRO A 4 17.23 30.90 -18.82
CA PRO A 4 15.93 30.86 -18.17
C PRO A 4 15.96 31.72 -16.90
N ARG A 5 14.85 32.44 -16.64
CA ARG A 5 14.71 33.21 -15.39
C ARG A 5 14.81 32.26 -14.20
N PRO A 6 15.40 32.69 -13.06
CA PRO A 6 15.64 31.82 -11.90
C PRO A 6 14.36 31.14 -11.38
N ARG A 7 13.22 31.83 -11.49
CA ARG A 7 11.89 31.27 -11.16
C ARG A 7 11.51 30.07 -12.02
N ASN A 8 11.86 30.06 -13.31
CA ASN A 8 11.56 28.95 -14.21
C ASN A 8 12.44 27.74 -13.89
N VAL A 9 13.69 27.97 -13.47
CA VAL A 9 14.59 26.91 -13.01
C VAL A 9 14.06 26.26 -11.74
N LEU A 10 13.60 27.06 -10.76
CA LEU A 10 12.98 26.54 -9.54
C LEU A 10 11.76 25.65 -9.85
N PHE A 11 10.84 26.13 -10.71
CA PHE A 11 9.68 25.33 -11.11
C PHE A 11 10.08 24.02 -11.80
N ALA A 12 11.10 24.05 -12.67
CA ALA A 12 11.61 22.84 -13.31
C ALA A 12 12.20 21.85 -12.29
N CYS A 13 12.95 22.33 -11.29
CA CYS A 13 13.49 21.49 -10.23
C CYS A 13 12.39 20.85 -9.36
N VAL A 14 11.36 21.62 -8.99
CA VAL A 14 10.22 21.10 -8.21
C VAL A 14 9.46 20.06 -9.02
N ALA A 15 9.17 20.34 -10.29
CA ALA A 15 8.50 19.38 -11.16
C ALA A 15 9.30 18.08 -11.31
N LEU A 16 10.62 18.18 -11.49
CA LEU A 16 11.50 17.02 -11.53
C LEU A 16 11.46 16.22 -10.22
N ALA A 17 11.52 16.89 -9.06
CA ALA A 17 11.45 16.23 -7.77
C ALA A 17 10.13 15.48 -7.56
N VAL A 18 9.00 16.07 -7.98
CA VAL A 18 7.68 15.42 -7.92
C VAL A 18 7.64 14.19 -8.83
N VAL A 19 8.19 14.27 -10.05
CA VAL A 19 8.24 13.13 -10.97
C VAL A 19 9.11 12.00 -10.42
N VAL A 20 10.29 12.33 -9.88
CA VAL A 20 11.18 11.34 -9.26
C VAL A 20 10.49 10.66 -8.07
N LEU A 21 9.84 11.42 -7.21
CA LEU A 21 9.08 10.87 -6.08
C LEU A 21 7.95 9.95 -6.56
N ALA A 22 7.18 10.37 -7.57
CA ALA A 22 6.09 9.56 -8.11
C ALA A 22 6.61 8.23 -8.70
N VAL A 23 7.69 8.27 -9.49
CA VAL A 23 8.32 7.07 -10.05
C VAL A 23 8.81 6.14 -8.94
N PHE A 24 9.44 6.70 -7.91
CA PHE A 24 9.90 5.93 -6.76
C PHE A 24 8.73 5.23 -6.05
N LEU A 25 7.67 5.95 -5.71
CA LEU A 25 6.50 5.39 -5.02
C LEU A 25 5.77 4.33 -5.86
N VAL A 26 5.60 4.56 -7.16
CA VAL A 26 5.00 3.56 -8.06
C VAL A 26 5.89 2.32 -8.15
N GLY A 27 7.21 2.51 -8.25
CA GLY A 27 8.19 1.43 -8.29
C GLY A 27 8.15 0.57 -7.04
N THR A 28 8.14 1.17 -5.85
CA THR A 28 8.10 0.43 -4.58
C THR A 28 6.80 -0.37 -4.43
N VAL A 29 5.64 0.23 -4.73
CA VAL A 29 4.35 -0.47 -4.66
C VAL A 29 4.28 -1.61 -5.67
N THR A 30 4.81 -1.40 -6.89
CA THR A 30 4.82 -2.44 -7.92
C THR A 30 5.74 -3.60 -7.55
N ALA A 31 6.94 -3.30 -7.04
CA ALA A 31 7.89 -4.30 -6.57
C ALA A 31 7.34 -5.11 -5.39
N ALA A 32 6.71 -4.45 -4.42
CA ALA A 32 6.04 -5.10 -3.29
C ALA A 32 4.92 -6.04 -3.78
N ARG A 33 4.03 -5.56 -4.66
CA ARG A 33 2.97 -6.40 -5.25
C ARG A 33 3.51 -7.59 -6.01
N TYR A 34 4.58 -7.40 -6.78
CA TYR A 34 5.24 -8.47 -7.51
C TYR A 34 5.79 -9.53 -6.55
N TYR A 35 6.54 -9.12 -5.54
CA TYR A 35 7.11 -10.02 -4.52
C TYR A 35 6.03 -10.77 -3.74
N THR A 36 4.98 -10.08 -3.28
CA THR A 36 3.85 -10.74 -2.60
C THR A 36 3.21 -11.80 -3.47
N ARG A 37 2.96 -11.51 -4.75
CA ARG A 37 2.30 -12.47 -5.66
C ARG A 37 3.15 -13.67 -6.03
N HIS A 38 4.46 -13.48 -6.22
CA HIS A 38 5.33 -14.52 -6.78
C HIS A 38 6.16 -15.25 -5.73
N THR A 39 6.26 -14.72 -4.50
CA THR A 39 7.02 -15.34 -3.41
C THR A 39 6.09 -15.66 -2.25
N ILE A 40 5.46 -14.64 -1.65
CA ILE A 40 4.69 -14.85 -0.41
C ILE A 40 3.45 -15.71 -0.62
N LEU A 41 2.64 -15.45 -1.65
CA LEU A 41 1.40 -16.20 -1.88
C LEU A 41 1.65 -17.71 -2.17
N PRO A 42 2.61 -18.09 -3.03
CA PRO A 42 2.99 -19.51 -3.18
C PRO A 42 3.44 -20.15 -1.86
N ASP A 43 4.33 -19.49 -1.12
CA ASP A 43 4.87 -20.02 0.14
C ASP A 43 3.75 -20.24 1.17
N THR A 44 2.83 -19.29 1.27
CA THR A 44 1.69 -19.36 2.19
C THR A 44 0.74 -20.51 1.84
N ARG A 45 0.58 -20.82 0.54
CA ARG A 45 -0.26 -21.94 0.09
C ARG A 45 0.37 -23.31 0.37
N GLN A 46 1.71 -23.36 0.46
CA GLN A 46 2.47 -24.57 0.75
C GLN A 46 2.77 -24.75 2.26
N ALA A 47 2.48 -23.74 3.08
CA ALA A 47 2.67 -23.80 4.52
C ALA A 47 1.79 -24.87 5.18
N GLN A 48 2.23 -25.37 6.34
CA GLN A 48 1.48 -26.34 7.16
C GLN A 48 0.06 -25.87 7.50
N TYR A 49 -0.12 -24.55 7.65
CA TYR A 49 -1.41 -23.90 7.87
C TYR A 49 -1.64 -22.84 6.79
N PRO A 50 -2.24 -23.22 5.66
CA PRO A 50 -2.43 -22.28 4.56
C PRO A 50 -3.43 -21.18 4.95
N LEU A 51 -3.06 -19.92 4.70
CA LEU A 51 -3.96 -18.79 4.91
C LEU A 51 -5.10 -18.84 3.88
N GLN A 52 -6.27 -19.30 4.32
CA GLN A 52 -7.50 -19.32 3.54
C GLN A 52 -8.58 -18.51 4.25
N LEU A 53 -9.42 -17.78 3.51
CA LEU A 53 -10.53 -17.03 4.09
C LEU A 53 -11.52 -17.95 4.83
N THR A 54 -11.63 -19.19 4.39
CA THR A 54 -12.45 -20.25 4.99
C THR A 54 -11.84 -20.87 6.24
N ALA A 55 -10.60 -20.52 6.61
CA ALA A 55 -9.94 -21.06 7.79
C ALA A 55 -10.50 -20.47 9.10
N LEU A 56 -11.22 -19.35 9.03
CA LEU A 56 -11.83 -18.70 10.19
C LEU A 56 -13.33 -19.01 10.26
N SER A 57 -13.80 -19.36 11.45
CA SER A 57 -15.25 -19.32 11.73
C SER A 57 -15.76 -17.88 11.62
N PRO A 58 -17.07 -17.67 11.35
CA PRO A 58 -17.63 -16.32 11.27
C PRO A 58 -17.33 -15.46 12.50
N ARG A 59 -17.34 -16.06 13.70
CA ARG A 59 -17.01 -15.36 14.95
C ARG A 59 -15.54 -14.97 15.04
N GLN A 60 -14.62 -15.82 14.60
CA GLN A 60 -13.18 -15.49 14.58
C GLN A 60 -12.89 -14.39 13.58
N LEU A 61 -13.49 -14.43 12.39
CA LEU A 61 -13.35 -13.36 11.40
C LEU A 61 -13.89 -12.03 11.94
N GLU A 62 -15.06 -12.04 12.60
CA GLU A 62 -15.62 -10.84 13.22
C GLU A 62 -14.68 -10.26 14.29
N ILE A 63 -14.10 -11.11 15.14
CA ILE A 63 -13.12 -10.68 16.16
C ILE A 63 -11.88 -10.09 15.49
N LEU A 64 -11.33 -10.77 14.48
CA LEU A 64 -10.14 -10.31 13.77
C LEU A 64 -10.36 -8.92 13.17
N LEU A 65 -11.47 -8.73 12.45
CA LEU A 65 -11.80 -7.43 11.86
C LEU A 65 -11.99 -6.36 12.93
N LYS A 66 -12.66 -6.67 14.04
CA LYS A 66 -12.84 -5.68 15.14
C LYS A 66 -11.55 -5.28 15.84
N VAL A 67 -10.55 -6.17 15.87
CA VAL A 67 -9.25 -5.90 16.51
C VAL A 67 -8.32 -5.18 15.56
N GLU A 68 -8.19 -5.68 14.33
CA GLU A 68 -7.21 -5.17 13.36
C GLU A 68 -7.73 -3.92 12.63
N ASP A 69 -8.95 -3.98 12.10
CA ASP A 69 -9.55 -2.90 11.32
C ASP A 69 -11.09 -2.98 11.27
N PRO A 70 -11.78 -2.30 12.20
CA PRO A 70 -13.24 -2.30 12.27
C PRO A 70 -13.93 -1.75 11.02
N ARG A 71 -13.20 -0.98 10.19
CA ARG A 71 -13.72 -0.31 8.99
C ARG A 71 -13.16 -0.89 7.69
N PHE A 72 -12.59 -2.09 7.75
CA PHE A 72 -11.98 -2.80 6.62
C PHE A 72 -12.82 -2.77 5.33
N PHE A 73 -14.12 -3.01 5.43
CA PHE A 73 -15.02 -3.03 4.27
C PHE A 73 -15.54 -1.65 3.84
N VAL A 74 -15.22 -0.60 4.57
CA VAL A 74 -15.71 0.77 4.33
C VAL A 74 -14.69 1.61 3.55
N HIS A 75 -13.40 1.25 3.59
CA HIS A 75 -12.34 1.99 2.90
C HIS A 75 -11.57 1.15 1.88
N GLY A 76 -10.91 1.81 0.93
CA GLY A 76 -10.09 1.20 -0.12
C GLY A 76 -8.64 0.89 0.26
N GLY A 77 -8.35 0.75 1.56
CA GLY A 77 -7.02 0.37 2.08
C GLY A 77 -6.34 1.40 2.97
N VAL A 78 -6.94 2.57 3.19
CA VAL A 78 -6.46 3.54 4.20
C VAL A 78 -7.65 4.09 4.97
N ASP A 79 -7.61 3.97 6.29
CA ASP A 79 -8.57 4.61 7.18
C ASP A 79 -8.05 5.96 7.67
N PHE A 80 -8.72 7.05 7.30
CA PHE A 80 -8.42 8.39 7.84
C PHE A 80 -9.36 8.79 8.99
N SER A 81 -10.35 7.96 9.29
CA SER A 81 -11.43 8.25 10.24
C SER A 81 -11.23 7.60 11.61
N THR A 82 -10.53 6.47 11.68
CA THR A 82 -10.24 5.79 12.94
C THR A 82 -8.82 6.14 13.40
N PRO A 83 -8.65 6.84 14.53
CA PRO A 83 -7.32 7.15 15.06
C PRO A 83 -6.54 5.86 15.33
N GLY A 84 -5.36 5.73 14.71
CA GLY A 84 -4.50 4.56 14.89
C GLY A 84 -4.80 3.38 13.97
N ALA A 85 -5.94 3.36 13.25
CA ALA A 85 -6.11 2.46 12.11
C ALA A 85 -5.44 3.13 10.91
N GLY A 86 -4.46 2.45 10.32
CA GLY A 86 -3.59 3.02 9.29
C GLY A 86 -3.95 2.50 7.90
N ILE A 87 -2.99 1.84 7.28
CA ILE A 87 -3.10 1.22 5.96
C ILE A 87 -3.35 -0.28 6.15
N THR A 88 -4.34 -0.83 5.44
CA THR A 88 -4.64 -2.28 5.37
C THR A 88 -4.56 -2.80 3.94
#